data_AF-A0A089K7Q8-F1
#
_entry.id   AF-A0A089K7Q8-F1
#
_cell.length_a   1.000
_cell.length_b   1.000
_cell.length_c   1.000
_cell.angle_alpha   90.00
_cell.angle_beta   90.00
_cell.angle_gamma   90.00
#
_symmetry.space_group_name_H-M   'P 1'
#
loop_
_entity.id
_entity.type
_entity.pdbx_description
1 polymer ?
#
loop_
_entity_poly.entity_id
_entity_poly.type
_entity_poly.pdbx_seq_one_letter_code
_entity_poly.pdbx_strand_id
1 'polypeptide(L)'
;MKTTGNLGLKKPDGTDIVDITDLNGNMDILDTAVKAVQDHAADAVKHITAADRTAWNAKASTAAATASAAGLMAAADKAKLDGVAAGANNYVHPNHTGDVTSTGDGVTAIAPGVIVNADVNAAAAIDATKIGTGVVTNAEFGYLDGVTAGIQGQLNGKSPTVDYVRQPAYSITAGTGAAYTVNLTPAPASLPEGFGITIVPNLVNTAGPTLNVNGLGAIPLKDQKGIAYAAGKLLAGKPYMFRKVGTDFLADSAGGSGNAVAGDIRAGKTAATDAGDVTGTLAVQTGGTVTPGASAVVKAAGIYDADITVAGVSVPAANVLTGTTIAGTAGTMPNNGAVNRTPSNVAQSIPAGYTSGGTVAAVTVPAANVLAGTTIAGTVGTMPNRANDQSATTIWTNGAGQLSVGFPTGAYVTNSGFGTGIASTVIANGNFIASNIRSGVDIFNVVGTMQPKLYASGSGTVLNTVYPAKDISNSTPGGEMGYVSVGGLAFKPEFIRLKTTDSMSIVWNVPQDGVTYCFWRKVGIGNVYLFTSQTMGGYVYTNSSGFGGFIDGWSSTISVPFTWEAWG
;
A
#
# COMPACT_ATOMS: atom_id res chain seq x y z
N MET A 1 110.94 146.13 -141.88
CA MET A 1 109.89 145.65 -140.94
C MET A 1 109.16 144.42 -141.52
N LYS A 2 109.15 143.27 -140.83
CA LYS A 2 108.44 142.01 -141.18
C LYS A 2 107.01 142.00 -140.63
N THR A 3 106.23 140.91 -140.79
CA THR A 3 104.93 140.71 -140.12
C THR A 3 104.83 139.37 -139.37
N THR A 4 103.92 139.26 -138.38
CA THR A 4 103.63 138.01 -137.65
C THR A 4 102.62 137.13 -138.39
N GLY A 5 102.67 135.80 -138.20
CA GLY A 5 101.86 134.84 -138.96
C GLY A 5 100.36 134.76 -138.64
N ASN A 6 99.92 135.02 -137.39
CA ASN A 6 98.51 134.89 -136.98
C ASN A 6 97.70 136.19 -137.16
N LEU A 7 98.30 137.32 -136.76
CA LEU A 7 97.61 138.61 -136.64
C LEU A 7 98.21 139.67 -137.60
N GLY A 8 99.17 139.31 -138.47
CA GLY A 8 99.72 140.23 -139.47
C GLY A 8 100.50 141.43 -138.91
N LEU A 9 100.87 141.39 -137.62
CA LEU A 9 101.45 142.54 -136.90
C LEU A 9 102.83 142.88 -137.46
N LYS A 10 103.11 144.15 -137.72
CA LYS A 10 104.43 144.61 -138.18
C LYS A 10 105.50 144.39 -137.10
N LYS A 11 106.63 143.79 -137.46
CA LYS A 11 107.71 143.38 -136.56
C LYS A 11 109.04 143.98 -137.04
N PRO A 12 109.67 144.87 -136.27
CA PRO A 12 110.97 145.46 -136.62
C PRO A 12 112.08 144.41 -136.59
N ASP A 13 112.99 144.48 -137.56
CA ASP A 13 114.31 143.85 -137.52
C ASP A 13 115.32 144.80 -136.82
N GLY A 14 116.53 144.33 -136.48
CA GLY A 14 117.46 145.06 -135.59
C GLY A 14 117.96 146.44 -136.07
N THR A 15 117.66 146.82 -137.30
CA THR A 15 117.98 148.12 -137.91
C THR A 15 116.73 148.97 -138.22
N ASP A 16 115.52 148.44 -138.03
CA ASP A 16 114.29 149.14 -138.37
C ASP A 16 113.99 150.24 -137.34
N ILE A 17 113.64 151.42 -137.85
CA ILE A 17 113.07 152.51 -137.05
C ILE A 17 111.55 152.28 -136.99
N VAL A 18 111.01 152.17 -135.77
CA VAL A 18 109.57 151.95 -135.57
C VAL A 18 108.90 153.30 -135.39
N ASP A 19 108.03 153.68 -136.33
CA ASP A 19 107.16 154.83 -136.14
C ASP A 19 105.93 154.47 -135.31
N ILE A 20 105.25 155.50 -134.82
CA ILE A 20 104.12 155.30 -133.92
C ILE A 20 102.91 154.70 -134.65
N THR A 21 102.81 154.89 -135.96
CA THR A 21 101.70 154.39 -136.78
C THR A 21 101.77 152.88 -136.91
N ASP A 22 102.97 152.32 -137.02
CA ASP A 22 103.19 150.88 -137.04
C ASP A 22 102.82 150.22 -135.71
N LEU A 23 103.18 150.85 -134.59
CA LEU A 23 102.79 150.38 -133.26
C LEU A 23 101.28 150.48 -133.03
N ASN A 24 100.65 151.60 -133.39
CA ASN A 24 99.21 151.78 -133.21
C ASN A 24 98.39 150.82 -134.06
N GLY A 25 98.77 150.64 -135.34
CA GLY A 25 98.11 149.68 -136.21
C GLY A 25 98.19 148.24 -135.68
N ASN A 26 99.32 147.84 -135.09
CA ASN A 26 99.44 146.55 -134.45
C ASN A 26 98.58 146.44 -133.18
N MET A 27 98.47 147.51 -132.42
CA MET A 27 97.66 147.54 -131.20
C MET A 27 96.16 147.43 -131.50
N ASP A 28 95.66 148.08 -132.55
CA ASP A 28 94.23 148.00 -132.94
C ASP A 28 93.84 146.58 -133.36
N ILE A 29 94.71 145.93 -134.14
CA ILE A 29 94.50 144.53 -134.57
C ILE A 29 94.50 143.60 -133.36
N LEU A 30 95.45 143.80 -132.45
CA LEU A 30 95.55 142.98 -131.24
C LEU A 30 94.35 143.21 -130.31
N ASP A 31 93.89 144.45 -130.15
CA ASP A 31 92.74 144.80 -129.31
C ASP A 31 91.45 144.14 -129.83
N THR A 32 91.21 144.22 -131.14
CA THR A 32 90.03 143.60 -131.76
C THR A 32 90.01 142.08 -131.58
N ALA A 33 91.14 141.41 -131.84
CA ALA A 33 91.22 139.96 -131.70
C ALA A 33 91.09 139.51 -130.24
N VAL A 34 91.71 140.26 -129.31
CA VAL A 34 91.60 139.99 -127.87
C VAL A 34 90.18 140.23 -127.37
N LYS A 35 89.48 141.25 -127.86
CA LYS A 35 88.09 141.56 -127.46
C LYS A 35 87.12 140.45 -127.87
N ALA A 36 87.27 139.87 -129.06
CA ALA A 36 86.41 138.78 -129.50
C ALA A 36 86.58 137.51 -128.64
N VAL A 37 87.82 137.16 -128.27
CA VAL A 37 88.08 136.04 -127.35
C VAL A 37 87.63 136.39 -125.92
N GLN A 38 87.78 137.63 -125.49
CA GLN A 38 87.20 138.11 -124.24
C GLN A 38 85.68 137.97 -124.24
N ASP A 39 85.00 138.29 -125.34
CA ASP A 39 83.54 138.22 -125.42
C ASP A 39 83.04 136.77 -125.40
N HIS A 40 83.75 135.85 -126.07
CA HIS A 40 83.41 134.44 -125.99
C HIS A 40 83.71 133.87 -124.60
N ALA A 41 84.89 134.17 -124.03
CA ALA A 41 85.24 133.74 -122.68
C ALA A 41 84.37 134.42 -121.60
N ALA A 42 83.79 135.59 -121.90
CA ALA A 42 82.84 136.31 -121.06
C ALA A 42 81.39 135.89 -121.29
N ASP A 43 81.11 135.02 -122.27
CA ASP A 43 79.77 134.45 -122.43
C ASP A 43 79.46 133.52 -121.24
N ALA A 44 78.91 134.14 -120.21
CA ALA A 44 78.61 133.57 -118.91
C ALA A 44 77.10 133.27 -118.76
N VAL A 45 76.31 133.39 -119.83
CA VAL A 45 74.85 133.27 -119.73
C VAL A 45 74.43 131.80 -119.70
N LYS A 46 74.50 131.19 -118.51
CA LYS A 46 73.87 129.90 -118.18
C LYS A 46 72.50 130.15 -117.52
N HIS A 47 71.41 129.56 -118.03
CA HIS A 47 70.03 129.69 -117.47
C HIS A 47 69.85 129.13 -116.05
N ILE A 48 70.83 128.36 -115.57
CA ILE A 48 71.01 127.99 -114.17
C ILE A 48 72.51 128.02 -113.88
N THR A 49 72.93 128.79 -112.88
CA THR A 49 74.35 128.92 -112.54
C THR A 49 74.87 127.67 -111.84
N ALA A 50 76.19 127.47 -111.82
CA ALA A 50 76.79 126.42 -110.98
C ALA A 50 76.47 126.62 -109.49
N ALA A 51 76.25 127.87 -109.07
CA ALA A 51 75.84 128.22 -107.72
C ALA A 51 74.41 127.74 -107.43
N ASP A 52 73.46 127.99 -108.33
CA ASP A 52 72.07 127.53 -108.19
C ASP A 52 71.98 125.99 -108.12
N ARG A 53 72.77 125.28 -108.94
CA ARG A 53 72.87 123.81 -108.90
C ARG A 53 73.44 123.30 -107.57
N THR A 54 74.52 123.93 -107.10
CA THR A 54 75.15 123.57 -105.82
C THR A 54 74.18 123.82 -104.67
N ALA A 55 73.47 124.96 -104.68
CA ALA A 55 72.49 125.31 -103.65
C ALA A 55 71.32 124.31 -103.59
N TRP A 56 70.81 123.86 -104.74
CA TRP A 56 69.77 122.83 -104.79
C TRP A 56 70.23 121.48 -104.28
N ASN A 57 71.40 121.00 -104.72
CA ASN A 57 71.96 119.73 -104.24
C ASN A 57 72.28 119.76 -102.74
N ALA A 58 72.49 120.94 -102.15
CA ALA A 58 72.75 121.12 -100.73
C ALA A 58 71.49 121.33 -99.87
N LYS A 59 70.27 121.32 -100.44
CA LYS A 59 69.05 121.69 -99.71
C LYS A 59 68.64 120.70 -98.61
N ALA A 60 69.06 119.43 -98.68
CA ALA A 60 68.89 118.45 -97.62
C ALA A 60 70.25 118.09 -97.00
N SER A 61 70.34 118.13 -95.67
CA SER A 61 71.55 117.74 -94.95
C SER A 61 71.79 116.24 -95.06
N THR A 62 73.01 115.82 -95.34
CA THR A 62 73.46 114.42 -95.28
C THR A 62 74.12 114.08 -93.94
N ALA A 63 74.16 115.02 -93.00
CA ALA A 63 74.77 114.81 -91.70
C ALA A 63 73.90 113.92 -90.81
N ALA A 64 74.52 112.98 -90.10
CA ALA A 64 73.83 112.20 -89.07
C ALA A 64 73.39 113.13 -87.91
N ALA A 65 72.19 112.91 -87.37
CA ALA A 65 71.71 113.68 -86.22
C ALA A 65 72.51 113.32 -84.96
N THR A 66 72.88 114.34 -84.19
CA THR A 66 73.48 114.16 -82.86
C THR A 66 72.49 114.60 -81.79
N ALA A 67 72.81 114.39 -80.51
CA ALA A 67 71.96 114.85 -79.41
C ALA A 67 71.83 116.38 -79.34
N SER A 68 72.70 117.14 -80.02
CA SER A 68 72.73 118.62 -79.93
C SER A 68 72.59 119.33 -81.28
N ALA A 69 72.64 118.62 -82.40
CA ALA A 69 72.47 119.19 -83.73
C ALA A 69 71.55 118.33 -84.59
N ALA A 70 70.62 118.98 -85.29
CA ALA A 70 69.72 118.30 -86.22
C ALA A 70 70.51 117.77 -87.43
N GLY A 71 70.14 116.58 -87.90
CA GLY A 71 70.66 115.96 -89.11
C GLY A 71 69.51 115.39 -89.94
N LEU A 72 69.57 114.10 -90.25
CA LEU A 72 68.46 113.36 -90.90
C LEU A 72 67.18 113.23 -90.02
N MET A 73 67.26 113.61 -88.74
CA MET A 73 66.12 113.79 -87.82
C MET A 73 66.41 114.92 -86.83
N ALA A 74 65.41 115.34 -86.06
CA ALA A 74 65.59 116.40 -85.07
C ALA A 74 66.54 115.96 -83.94
N ALA A 75 67.37 116.89 -83.45
CA ALA A 75 68.26 116.63 -82.31
C ALA A 75 67.49 116.15 -81.07
N ALA A 76 66.30 116.71 -80.85
CA ALA A 76 65.42 116.34 -79.74
C ALA A 76 64.95 114.87 -79.82
N ASP A 77 64.67 114.35 -81.01
CA ASP A 77 64.25 112.96 -81.18
C ASP A 77 65.44 112.00 -81.00
N LYS A 78 66.63 112.37 -81.50
CA LYS A 78 67.86 111.62 -81.23
C LYS A 78 68.17 111.56 -79.73
N ALA A 79 68.07 112.68 -79.04
CA ALA A 79 68.30 112.74 -77.59
C ALA A 79 67.31 111.85 -76.81
N LYS A 80 66.03 111.82 -77.20
CA LYS A 80 65.04 110.92 -76.60
C LYS A 80 65.36 109.45 -76.85
N LEU A 81 65.76 109.09 -78.08
CA LEU A 81 66.14 107.73 -78.43
C LEU A 81 67.41 107.28 -77.72
N ASP A 82 68.40 108.17 -77.57
CA ASP A 82 69.65 107.88 -76.85
C ASP A 82 69.44 107.63 -75.36
N GLY A 83 68.38 108.19 -74.77
CA GLY A 83 68.00 107.96 -73.39
C GLY A 83 67.35 106.59 -73.11
N VAL A 84 67.03 105.81 -74.15
CA VAL A 84 66.40 104.48 -73.99
C VAL A 84 67.48 103.43 -73.76
N ALA A 85 67.48 102.80 -72.57
CA ALA A 85 68.41 101.73 -72.23
C ALA A 85 68.19 100.46 -73.08
N ALA A 86 69.26 99.70 -73.33
CA ALA A 86 69.19 98.45 -74.07
C ALA A 86 68.27 97.43 -73.36
N GLY A 87 67.20 97.00 -74.03
CA GLY A 87 66.22 96.04 -73.49
C GLY A 87 65.06 96.65 -72.70
N ALA A 88 64.91 97.98 -72.65
CA ALA A 88 63.77 98.61 -71.98
C ALA A 88 62.44 98.28 -72.69
N ASN A 89 61.47 97.72 -71.94
CA ASN A 89 60.06 97.65 -72.31
C ASN A 89 59.30 98.74 -71.55
N ASN A 90 58.49 99.54 -72.25
CA ASN A 90 57.72 100.64 -71.62
C ASN A 90 56.47 100.09 -70.90
N TYR A 91 56.65 99.20 -69.93
CA TYR A 91 55.54 98.63 -69.17
C TYR A 91 55.64 98.99 -67.69
N VAL A 92 54.87 99.99 -67.28
CA VAL A 92 54.59 100.29 -65.88
C VAL A 92 53.17 99.83 -65.61
N HIS A 93 52.99 98.75 -64.85
CA HIS A 93 51.66 98.31 -64.43
C HIS A 93 51.10 99.31 -63.42
N PRO A 94 49.90 99.89 -63.63
CA PRO A 94 49.27 100.73 -62.61
C PRO A 94 49.05 99.91 -61.33
N ASN A 95 49.41 100.48 -60.18
CA ASN A 95 49.08 99.89 -58.88
C ASN A 95 47.55 99.93 -58.73
N HIS A 96 46.94 98.80 -58.38
CA HIS A 96 45.52 98.75 -58.06
C HIS A 96 45.28 99.24 -56.63
N THR A 97 44.20 99.97 -56.41
CA THR A 97 43.73 100.36 -55.07
C THR A 97 42.52 99.51 -54.69
N GLY A 98 42.59 98.86 -53.53
CA GLY A 98 41.61 97.92 -52.99
C GLY A 98 42.30 96.91 -52.07
N ASP A 99 41.65 95.77 -51.80
CA ASP A 99 42.06 94.78 -50.78
C ASP A 99 43.38 94.03 -51.07
N VAL A 100 43.99 94.26 -52.23
CA VAL A 100 45.25 93.65 -52.63
C VAL A 100 46.24 94.73 -53.07
N THR A 101 47.45 94.66 -52.54
CA THR A 101 48.62 95.43 -53.01
C THR A 101 49.52 94.49 -53.82
N SER A 102 49.92 94.89 -55.03
CA SER A 102 50.87 94.15 -55.86
C SER A 102 52.09 95.01 -56.14
N THR A 103 53.29 94.43 -55.97
CA THR A 103 54.56 95.04 -56.40
C THR A 103 55.34 94.00 -57.17
N GLY A 104 55.43 94.14 -58.50
CA GLY A 104 56.29 93.33 -59.35
C GLY A 104 55.88 91.85 -59.42
N ASP A 105 55.43 91.42 -60.59
CA ASP A 105 55.36 90.02 -61.04
C ASP A 105 54.58 88.96 -60.22
N GLY A 106 53.97 89.26 -59.07
CA GLY A 106 52.97 88.38 -58.45
C GLY A 106 52.62 88.70 -56.99
N VAL A 107 51.41 88.37 -56.56
CA VAL A 107 50.93 88.53 -55.17
C VAL A 107 51.62 87.51 -54.26
N THR A 108 52.27 87.95 -53.17
CA THR A 108 52.90 87.04 -52.19
C THR A 108 52.09 86.85 -50.90
N ALA A 109 51.31 87.83 -50.42
CA ALA A 109 50.37 87.68 -49.29
C ALA A 109 49.44 88.90 -49.10
N ILE A 110 48.31 88.72 -48.40
CA ILE A 110 47.47 89.81 -47.86
C ILE A 110 47.91 90.07 -46.40
N ALA A 111 48.08 91.33 -46.00
CA ALA A 111 48.52 91.66 -44.65
C ALA A 111 47.44 91.34 -43.59
N PRO A 112 47.82 90.94 -42.36
CA PRO A 112 46.86 90.68 -41.29
C PRO A 112 45.94 91.88 -41.02
N GLY A 113 44.62 91.63 -40.93
CA GLY A 113 43.61 92.65 -40.61
C GLY A 113 43.16 93.53 -41.78
N VAL A 114 43.68 93.32 -43.00
CA VAL A 114 43.24 94.04 -44.20
C VAL A 114 41.86 93.58 -44.67
N ILE A 115 41.57 92.28 -44.59
CA ILE A 115 40.21 91.77 -44.85
C ILE A 115 39.39 91.90 -43.57
N VAL A 116 38.44 92.83 -43.57
CA VAL A 116 37.43 93.03 -42.53
C VAL A 116 36.07 92.51 -42.99
N ASN A 117 35.11 92.39 -42.06
CA ASN A 117 33.76 91.90 -42.38
C ASN A 117 33.04 92.77 -43.44
N ALA A 118 33.39 94.05 -43.55
CA ALA A 118 32.81 94.95 -44.55
C ALA A 118 33.29 94.65 -45.98
N ASP A 119 34.48 94.05 -46.15
CA ASP A 119 35.05 93.70 -47.45
C ASP A 119 34.42 92.41 -48.00
N VAL A 120 33.81 91.61 -47.13
CA VAL A 120 33.08 90.39 -47.49
C VAL A 120 31.62 90.74 -47.80
N ASN A 121 31.27 90.73 -49.09
CA ASN A 121 29.89 90.91 -49.53
C ASN A 121 28.98 89.78 -48.98
N ALA A 122 27.73 90.09 -48.60
CA ALA A 122 26.76 89.08 -48.16
C ALA A 122 26.47 87.96 -49.19
N ALA A 123 26.71 88.22 -50.48
CA ALA A 123 26.61 87.23 -51.57
C ALA A 123 27.93 86.51 -51.87
N ALA A 124 29.00 86.79 -51.11
CA ALA A 124 30.28 86.11 -51.29
C ALA A 124 30.14 84.62 -50.96
N ALA A 125 30.50 83.75 -51.92
CA ALA A 125 30.50 82.30 -51.74
C ALA A 125 31.77 81.84 -50.98
N ILE A 126 31.94 82.31 -49.74
CA ILE A 126 33.02 81.83 -48.89
C ILE A 126 32.64 80.45 -48.37
N ASP A 127 33.13 79.43 -49.06
CA ASP A 127 32.94 78.04 -48.65
C ASP A 127 33.69 77.76 -47.33
N ALA A 128 33.08 77.02 -46.41
CA ALA A 128 33.69 76.61 -45.15
C ALA A 128 35.00 75.83 -45.36
N THR A 129 35.13 75.11 -46.50
CA THR A 129 36.38 74.45 -46.91
C THR A 129 37.52 75.42 -47.22
N LYS A 130 37.24 76.73 -47.33
CA LYS A 130 38.23 77.79 -47.53
C LYS A 130 38.62 78.50 -46.23
N ILE A 131 37.97 78.16 -45.10
CA ILE A 131 38.26 78.72 -43.77
C ILE A 131 39.04 77.67 -42.95
N GLY A 132 40.37 77.79 -42.88
CA GLY A 132 41.24 76.89 -42.09
C GLY A 132 41.90 75.77 -42.90
N THR A 133 41.92 74.53 -42.39
CA THR A 133 42.55 73.35 -43.04
C THR A 133 41.70 72.74 -44.16
N GLY A 134 40.51 73.29 -44.41
CA GLY A 134 39.61 72.90 -45.49
C GLY A 134 38.92 71.54 -45.35
N VAL A 135 38.96 70.95 -44.15
CA VAL A 135 38.35 69.65 -43.85
C VAL A 135 36.85 69.76 -43.55
N VAL A 136 36.37 70.94 -43.16
CA VAL A 136 34.97 71.17 -42.78
C VAL A 136 34.16 71.60 -44.01
N THR A 137 33.13 70.82 -44.35
CA THR A 137 32.19 71.15 -45.43
C THR A 137 31.21 72.26 -45.02
N ASN A 138 30.53 72.89 -45.99
CA ASN A 138 29.46 73.87 -45.71
C ASN A 138 28.34 73.30 -44.84
N ALA A 139 28.02 72.01 -45.00
CA ALA A 139 27.01 71.34 -44.19
C ALA A 139 27.47 71.18 -42.73
N GLU A 140 28.72 70.75 -42.53
CA GLU A 140 29.29 70.60 -41.20
C GLU A 140 29.46 71.94 -40.46
N PHE A 141 29.84 73.00 -41.18
CA PHE A 141 29.90 74.35 -40.60
C PHE A 141 28.50 74.90 -40.29
N GLY A 142 27.50 74.61 -41.12
CA GLY A 142 26.10 74.98 -40.88
C GLY A 142 25.51 74.33 -39.62
N TYR A 143 25.99 73.15 -39.22
CA TYR A 143 25.60 72.53 -37.95
C TYR A 143 26.11 73.28 -36.70
N LEU A 144 26.98 74.29 -36.86
CA LEU A 144 27.38 75.20 -35.79
C LEU A 144 26.35 76.33 -35.56
N ASP A 145 25.31 76.44 -36.39
CA ASP A 145 24.20 77.37 -36.14
C ASP A 145 23.49 77.03 -34.82
N GLY A 146 23.34 78.02 -33.94
CA GLY A 146 22.83 77.85 -32.57
C GLY A 146 23.87 77.56 -31.49
N VAL A 147 25.16 77.51 -31.83
CA VAL A 147 26.26 77.48 -30.85
C VAL A 147 26.39 78.84 -30.16
N THR A 148 25.95 78.97 -28.91
CA THR A 148 25.92 80.23 -28.15
C THR A 148 27.13 80.44 -27.23
N ALA A 149 28.03 79.45 -27.14
CA ALA A 149 29.27 79.46 -26.37
C ALA A 149 30.28 78.52 -27.05
N GLY A 150 31.54 78.45 -26.58
CA GLY A 150 32.52 77.53 -27.17
C GLY A 150 31.99 76.09 -27.27
N ILE A 151 32.21 75.42 -28.42
CA ILE A 151 31.67 74.08 -28.73
C ILE A 151 32.01 73.08 -27.62
N GLN A 152 33.23 73.16 -27.07
CA GLN A 152 33.64 72.34 -25.94
C GLN A 152 32.75 72.54 -24.70
N GLY A 153 32.33 73.78 -24.41
CA GLY A 153 31.41 74.09 -23.32
C GLY A 153 30.01 73.52 -23.55
N GLN A 154 29.51 73.56 -24.79
CA GLN A 154 28.21 72.97 -25.12
C GLN A 154 28.22 71.43 -25.14
N LEU A 155 29.32 70.80 -25.56
CA LEU A 155 29.52 69.35 -25.46
C LEU A 155 29.64 68.93 -23.98
N ASN A 156 30.42 69.67 -23.19
CA ASN A 156 30.52 69.43 -21.74
C ASN A 156 29.17 69.61 -21.03
N GLY A 157 28.32 70.54 -21.49
CA GLY A 157 26.96 70.69 -20.98
C GLY A 157 26.00 69.54 -21.35
N LYS A 158 26.30 68.79 -22.43
CA LYS A 158 25.53 67.60 -22.85
C LYS A 158 26.11 66.29 -22.32
N SER A 159 27.32 66.30 -21.78
CA SER A 159 28.06 65.14 -21.29
C SER A 159 28.63 65.42 -19.89
N PRO A 160 28.07 64.92 -18.76
CA PRO A 160 26.80 64.24 -18.53
C PRO A 160 25.98 64.90 -17.39
N THR A 161 24.78 65.40 -17.67
CA THR A 161 23.76 65.50 -16.62
C THR A 161 23.39 64.07 -16.27
N VAL A 162 23.97 63.52 -15.20
CA VAL A 162 23.85 62.08 -14.91
C VAL A 162 22.39 61.69 -14.80
N ASP A 163 21.91 60.93 -15.77
CA ASP A 163 20.55 60.41 -15.81
C ASP A 163 20.53 59.10 -15.04
N TYR A 164 20.48 59.18 -13.71
CA TYR A 164 20.35 57.99 -12.86
C TYR A 164 19.01 57.27 -13.02
N VAL A 165 18.05 57.80 -13.80
CA VAL A 165 16.82 57.09 -14.18
C VAL A 165 17.11 56.09 -15.30
N ARG A 166 17.92 56.48 -16.31
CA ARG A 166 18.30 55.61 -17.44
C ARG A 166 19.62 54.85 -17.24
N GLN A 167 20.52 55.37 -16.41
CA GLN A 167 21.83 54.81 -16.10
C GLN A 167 21.97 54.68 -14.58
N PRO A 168 21.41 53.61 -13.98
CA PRO A 168 21.40 53.41 -12.54
C PRO A 168 22.79 53.50 -11.92
N ALA A 169 22.88 54.15 -10.77
CA ALA A 169 24.13 54.27 -10.02
C ALA A 169 24.62 52.91 -9.49
N TYR A 170 25.91 52.80 -9.19
CA TYR A 170 26.49 51.65 -8.48
C TYR A 170 27.37 52.15 -7.33
N SER A 171 27.13 51.66 -6.10
CA SER A 171 27.97 51.99 -4.95
C SER A 171 27.95 50.91 -3.87
N ILE A 172 29.08 50.74 -3.19
CA ILE A 172 29.10 50.06 -1.89
C ILE A 172 28.55 51.06 -0.85
N THR A 173 27.71 50.59 0.07
CA THR A 173 27.15 51.47 1.11
C THR A 173 28.16 51.70 2.24
N ALA A 174 27.94 52.75 3.02
CA ALA A 174 28.48 52.91 4.36
C ALA A 174 27.32 52.99 5.37
N GLY A 175 27.60 53.34 6.64
CA GLY A 175 26.59 53.45 7.68
C GLY A 175 26.33 52.15 8.43
N THR A 176 25.08 51.97 8.89
CA THR A 176 24.67 50.82 9.72
C THR A 176 23.64 49.95 8.99
N GLY A 177 23.35 48.75 9.51
CA GLY A 177 22.31 47.87 8.95
C GLY A 177 20.89 48.47 8.97
N ALA A 178 20.63 49.54 9.73
CA ALA A 178 19.36 50.26 9.74
C ALA A 178 19.34 51.47 8.78
N ALA A 179 20.52 52.06 8.53
CA ALA A 179 20.66 53.30 7.78
C ALA A 179 21.92 53.24 6.91
N TYR A 180 21.74 52.82 5.67
CA TYR A 180 22.78 52.81 4.67
C TYR A 180 22.98 54.20 4.07
N THR A 181 24.22 54.52 3.72
CA THR A 181 24.58 55.76 3.02
C THR A 181 25.39 55.46 1.77
N VAL A 182 25.24 56.29 0.74
CA VAL A 182 26.06 56.24 -0.49
C VAL A 182 26.42 57.65 -0.93
N ASN A 183 27.63 57.84 -1.44
CA ASN A 183 28.13 59.11 -1.95
C ASN A 183 28.53 58.92 -3.42
N LEU A 184 27.60 59.21 -4.33
CA LEU A 184 27.80 59.13 -5.77
C LEU A 184 28.62 60.32 -6.28
N THR A 185 29.45 60.08 -7.30
CA THR A 185 30.19 61.12 -8.02
C THR A 185 30.00 60.88 -9.53
N PRO A 186 29.37 61.82 -10.26
CA PRO A 186 28.80 63.09 -9.80
C PRO A 186 27.62 62.95 -8.83
N ALA A 187 27.51 63.85 -7.85
CA ALA A 187 26.41 63.86 -6.89
C ALA A 187 25.09 64.24 -7.57
N PRO A 188 24.00 63.46 -7.41
CA PRO A 188 22.69 63.87 -7.90
C PRO A 188 22.22 65.14 -7.17
N ALA A 189 21.54 66.03 -7.89
CA ALA A 189 20.92 67.22 -7.29
C ALA A 189 19.61 66.89 -6.55
N SER A 190 18.91 65.84 -6.97
CA SER A 190 17.67 65.33 -6.39
C SER A 190 17.50 63.83 -6.71
N LEU A 191 16.51 63.19 -6.09
CA LEU A 191 16.13 61.80 -6.37
C LEU A 191 14.75 61.78 -7.06
N PRO A 192 14.68 61.94 -8.39
CA PRO A 192 13.42 61.90 -9.12
C PRO A 192 12.77 60.51 -9.09
N GLU A 193 11.49 60.45 -9.47
CA GLU A 193 10.80 59.18 -9.70
C GLU A 193 11.56 58.34 -10.73
N GLY A 194 11.71 57.05 -10.47
CA GLY A 194 12.47 56.12 -11.31
C GLY A 194 13.99 56.17 -11.13
N PHE A 195 14.53 57.01 -10.22
CA PHE A 195 15.95 57.00 -9.90
C PHE A 195 16.42 55.58 -9.54
N GLY A 196 17.37 55.06 -10.31
CA GLY A 196 17.92 53.72 -10.15
C GLY A 196 19.25 53.71 -9.41
N ILE A 197 19.42 52.76 -8.51
CA ILE A 197 20.70 52.50 -7.85
C ILE A 197 20.86 51.03 -7.50
N THR A 198 22.02 50.48 -7.85
CA THR A 198 22.53 49.22 -7.31
C THR A 198 23.41 49.53 -6.10
N ILE A 199 23.03 49.01 -4.95
CA ILE A 199 23.84 49.07 -3.74
C ILE A 199 24.45 47.71 -3.43
N VAL A 200 25.66 47.73 -2.88
CA VAL A 200 26.28 46.58 -2.22
C VAL A 200 26.36 46.90 -0.72
N PRO A 201 25.47 46.34 0.11
CA PRO A 201 25.46 46.62 1.55
C PRO A 201 26.81 46.28 2.20
N ASN A 202 27.36 47.18 3.02
CA ASN A 202 28.56 46.93 3.82
C ASN A 202 28.30 46.05 5.05
N LEU A 203 27.06 46.04 5.53
CA LEU A 203 26.59 45.28 6.69
C LEU A 203 25.26 44.62 6.33
N VAL A 204 24.91 43.53 7.03
CA VAL A 204 23.59 42.90 6.92
C VAL A 204 22.53 43.86 7.49
N ASN A 205 21.37 43.96 6.84
CA ASN A 205 20.35 44.90 7.28
C ASN A 205 19.65 44.45 8.57
N THR A 206 19.21 45.43 9.35
CA THR A 206 18.18 45.25 10.40
C THR A 206 16.79 45.45 9.80
N ALA A 207 15.74 45.26 10.60
CA ALA A 207 14.37 45.49 10.13
C ALA A 207 14.15 46.94 9.69
N GLY A 208 13.53 47.15 8.53
CA GLY A 208 13.20 48.46 7.97
C GLY A 208 14.41 49.34 7.60
N PRO A 209 15.36 48.86 6.78
CA PRO A 209 16.53 49.64 6.41
C PRO A 209 16.16 50.85 5.55
N THR A 210 16.97 51.90 5.62
CA THR A 210 16.88 53.10 4.77
C THR A 210 18.16 53.31 3.97
N LEU A 211 18.06 54.07 2.87
CA LEU A 211 19.19 54.52 2.07
C LEU A 211 19.19 56.04 1.96
N ASN A 212 20.31 56.66 2.33
CA ASN A 212 20.55 58.08 2.10
C ASN A 212 21.61 58.26 1.00
N VAL A 213 21.20 58.86 -0.12
CA VAL A 213 22.06 59.13 -1.28
C VAL A 213 22.56 60.57 -1.21
N ASN A 214 23.87 60.77 -1.06
CA ASN A 214 24.54 62.07 -1.03
C ASN A 214 23.95 63.08 -0.03
N GLY A 215 23.32 62.62 1.05
CA GLY A 215 22.71 63.50 2.05
C GLY A 215 21.32 64.05 1.66
N LEU A 216 20.71 63.59 0.57
CA LEU A 216 19.40 64.06 0.08
C LEU A 216 18.19 63.55 0.88
N GLY A 217 18.43 62.85 2.00
CA GLY A 217 17.41 62.31 2.90
C GLY A 217 17.38 60.79 2.90
N ALA A 218 17.06 60.20 4.06
CA ALA A 218 16.95 58.75 4.21
C ALA A 218 15.60 58.26 3.66
N ILE A 219 15.63 57.37 2.68
CA ILE A 219 14.46 56.78 2.02
C ILE A 219 14.37 55.29 2.39
N PRO A 220 13.20 54.76 2.79
CA PRO A 220 13.05 53.33 3.10
C PRO A 220 13.38 52.42 1.92
N LEU A 221 14.11 51.33 2.18
CA LEU A 221 14.34 50.24 1.24
C LEU A 221 13.29 49.15 1.47
N LYS A 222 12.57 48.79 0.41
CA LYS A 222 11.49 47.81 0.43
C LYS A 222 11.65 46.80 -0.71
N ASP A 223 10.99 45.66 -0.58
CA ASP A 223 10.93 44.70 -1.68
C ASP A 223 10.06 45.22 -2.84
N GLN A 224 10.00 44.47 -3.95
CA GLN A 224 9.20 44.85 -5.12
C GLN A 224 7.69 44.95 -4.85
N LYS A 225 7.21 44.43 -3.70
CA LYS A 225 5.80 44.46 -3.29
C LYS A 225 5.51 45.65 -2.36
N GLY A 226 6.51 46.46 -2.04
CA GLY A 226 6.37 47.59 -1.11
C GLY A 226 6.38 47.18 0.36
N ILE A 227 6.91 46.00 0.70
CA ILE A 227 7.06 45.54 2.08
C ILE A 227 8.46 45.87 2.59
N ALA A 228 8.55 46.39 3.81
CA ALA A 228 9.83 46.67 4.46
C ALA A 228 10.63 45.37 4.70
N TYR A 229 11.93 45.41 4.41
CA TYR A 229 12.79 44.24 4.64
C TYR A 229 12.87 43.88 6.13
N ALA A 230 12.66 42.60 6.44
CA ALA A 230 13.02 42.03 7.73
C ALA A 230 14.55 42.00 7.91
N ALA A 231 15.02 41.88 9.15
CA ALA A 231 16.45 41.72 9.44
C ALA A 231 17.03 40.51 8.69
N GLY A 232 18.21 40.67 8.09
CA GLY A 232 18.91 39.58 7.40
C GLY A 232 18.57 39.38 5.92
N LYS A 233 17.70 40.20 5.32
CA LYS A 233 17.28 40.04 3.92
C LYS A 233 18.22 40.67 2.88
N LEU A 234 18.87 41.78 3.23
CA LEU A 234 19.96 42.38 2.46
C LEU A 234 21.28 41.94 3.09
N LEU A 235 21.97 41.05 2.40
CA LEU A 235 23.24 40.47 2.85
C LEU A 235 24.41 41.41 2.52
N ALA A 236 25.38 41.48 3.41
CA ALA A 236 26.60 42.24 3.17
C ALA A 236 27.37 41.68 1.95
N GLY A 237 27.88 42.58 1.11
CA GLY A 237 28.70 42.22 -0.05
C GLY A 237 27.94 41.67 -1.26
N LYS A 238 26.60 41.67 -1.24
CA LYS A 238 25.77 41.24 -2.39
C LYS A 238 25.10 42.44 -3.07
N PRO A 239 25.02 42.49 -4.41
CA PRO A 239 24.39 43.61 -5.12
C PRO A 239 22.86 43.50 -5.07
N TYR A 240 22.20 44.62 -4.78
CA TYR A 240 20.74 44.76 -4.82
C TYR A 240 20.38 46.01 -5.61
N MET A 241 19.48 45.87 -6.58
CA MET A 241 19.04 46.97 -7.44
C MET A 241 17.72 47.53 -6.96
N PHE A 242 17.65 48.84 -6.83
CA PHE A 242 16.50 49.59 -6.37
C PHE A 242 16.11 50.68 -7.36
N ARG A 243 14.82 50.95 -7.43
CA ARG A 243 14.27 52.16 -8.04
C ARG A 243 13.43 52.95 -7.07
N LYS A 244 13.57 54.26 -7.16
CA LYS A 244 12.73 55.17 -6.39
C LYS A 244 11.32 55.17 -6.98
N VAL A 245 10.35 54.78 -6.16
CA VAL A 245 8.94 54.77 -6.50
C VAL A 245 8.16 55.47 -5.38
N GLY A 246 7.57 56.62 -5.68
CA GLY A 246 6.94 57.47 -4.68
C GLY A 246 7.91 57.87 -3.57
N THR A 247 7.58 57.51 -2.32
CA THR A 247 8.38 57.84 -1.12
C THR A 247 9.44 56.80 -0.77
N ASP A 248 9.53 55.68 -1.49
CA ASP A 248 10.37 54.53 -1.14
C ASP A 248 11.35 54.15 -2.26
N PHE A 249 12.39 53.40 -1.91
CA PHE A 249 13.18 52.63 -2.85
C PHE A 249 12.66 51.19 -2.88
N LEU A 250 12.08 50.78 -4.00
CA LEU A 250 11.61 49.41 -4.21
C LEU A 250 12.67 48.62 -4.97
N ALA A 251 12.89 47.37 -4.58
CA ALA A 251 13.79 46.49 -5.32
C ALA A 251 13.22 46.15 -6.71
N ASP A 252 14.06 46.16 -7.75
CA ASP A 252 13.67 45.80 -9.13
C ASP A 252 13.40 44.29 -9.28
N SER A 253 13.84 43.48 -8.32
CA SER A 253 13.52 42.06 -8.20
C SER A 253 13.49 41.64 -6.73
N ALA A 254 12.74 40.59 -6.41
CA ALA A 254 12.74 39.94 -5.10
C ALA A 254 13.18 38.48 -5.22
N GLY A 255 13.87 37.99 -4.18
CA GLY A 255 14.22 36.57 -4.03
C GLY A 255 13.00 35.67 -3.79
N GLY A 256 13.21 34.36 -3.84
CA GLY A 256 12.17 33.35 -3.62
C GLY A 256 11.67 33.36 -2.18
N SER A 257 10.36 33.50 -1.98
CA SER A 257 9.73 33.37 -0.66
C SER A 257 9.24 31.94 -0.45
N GLY A 258 9.64 31.29 0.65
CA GLY A 258 9.17 29.95 1.01
C GLY A 258 9.89 29.37 2.21
N ASN A 259 9.31 28.36 2.85
CA ASN A 259 9.88 27.64 3.99
C ASN A 259 10.06 26.13 3.72
N ALA A 260 9.79 25.67 2.49
CA ALA A 260 9.93 24.27 2.13
C ALA A 260 11.40 23.85 2.15
N VAL A 261 11.71 22.78 2.87
CA VAL A 261 13.02 22.13 2.86
C VAL A 261 13.01 20.97 1.87
N ALA A 262 14.19 20.38 1.57
CA ALA A 262 14.31 19.26 0.64
C ALA A 262 13.34 18.10 0.98
N GLY A 263 13.12 17.82 2.27
CA GLY A 263 12.19 16.79 2.75
C GLY A 263 10.71 17.07 2.50
N ASP A 264 10.33 18.33 2.20
CA ASP A 264 8.95 18.70 1.87
C ASP A 264 8.66 18.62 0.37
N ILE A 265 9.71 18.55 -0.45
CA ILE A 265 9.63 18.62 -1.90
C ILE A 265 9.77 17.21 -2.47
N ARG A 266 8.86 16.84 -3.39
CA ARG A 266 8.90 15.58 -4.12
C ARG A 266 10.30 15.27 -4.66
N ALA A 267 10.75 14.03 -4.45
CA ALA A 267 12.05 13.56 -4.91
C ALA A 267 12.31 13.90 -6.40
N GLY A 268 13.45 14.54 -6.69
CA GLY A 268 13.84 14.94 -8.04
C GLY A 268 13.15 16.19 -8.60
N LYS A 269 12.23 16.82 -7.86
CA LYS A 269 11.72 18.17 -8.19
C LYS A 269 12.56 19.22 -7.49
N THR A 270 12.66 20.41 -8.07
CA THR A 270 13.40 21.52 -7.47
C THR A 270 12.47 22.66 -7.05
N ALA A 271 12.89 23.42 -6.05
CA ALA A 271 12.29 24.70 -5.66
C ALA A 271 13.38 25.76 -5.48
N ALA A 272 13.10 26.99 -5.93
CA ALA A 272 14.03 28.11 -5.76
C ALA A 272 13.97 28.66 -4.33
N THR A 273 15.13 28.90 -3.72
CA THR A 273 15.27 29.55 -2.41
C THR A 273 16.29 30.69 -2.47
N ASP A 274 16.31 31.56 -1.46
CA ASP A 274 17.32 32.61 -1.32
C ASP A 274 18.77 32.06 -1.26
N ALA A 275 18.96 30.78 -0.94
CA ALA A 275 20.25 30.08 -0.92
C ALA A 275 20.58 29.31 -2.22
N GLY A 276 19.69 29.34 -3.22
CA GLY A 276 19.76 28.57 -4.46
C GLY A 276 18.66 27.51 -4.58
N ASP A 277 18.69 26.75 -5.67
CA ASP A 277 17.70 25.69 -5.92
C ASP A 277 17.90 24.50 -4.97
N VAL A 278 16.84 24.13 -4.26
CA VAL A 278 16.81 22.93 -3.40
C VAL A 278 16.15 21.81 -4.19
N THR A 279 16.83 20.66 -4.28
CA THR A 279 16.25 19.44 -4.86
C THR A 279 15.54 18.65 -3.77
N GLY A 280 14.30 18.27 -4.04
CA GLY A 280 13.46 17.50 -3.15
C GLY A 280 13.96 16.08 -2.91
N THR A 281 13.69 15.60 -1.70
CA THR A 281 14.05 14.26 -1.21
C THR A 281 12.83 13.50 -0.67
N LEU A 282 11.62 14.08 -0.70
CA LEU A 282 10.40 13.40 -0.28
C LEU A 282 10.11 12.20 -1.18
N ALA A 283 10.31 11.00 -0.64
CA ALA A 283 10.22 9.77 -1.40
C ALA A 283 8.81 9.56 -1.97
N VAL A 284 8.76 9.24 -3.27
CA VAL A 284 7.55 8.78 -3.95
C VAL A 284 7.49 7.27 -3.81
N GLN A 285 6.48 6.79 -3.10
CA GLN A 285 6.27 5.38 -2.85
C GLN A 285 5.29 4.79 -3.86
N THR A 286 5.45 3.49 -4.13
CA THR A 286 4.49 2.75 -4.96
C THR A 286 3.22 2.47 -4.17
N GLY A 287 2.08 2.88 -4.72
CA GLY A 287 0.74 2.58 -4.20
C GLY A 287 0.38 1.10 -4.30
N GLY A 288 -0.92 0.79 -4.38
CA GLY A 288 -1.43 -0.56 -4.63
C GLY A 288 -2.31 -1.12 -3.52
N THR A 289 -2.64 -2.41 -3.64
CA THR A 289 -3.62 -3.07 -2.77
C THR A 289 -2.98 -3.67 -1.52
N VAL A 290 -3.57 -3.40 -0.37
CA VAL A 290 -3.27 -4.07 0.90
C VAL A 290 -4.35 -5.13 1.13
N THR A 291 -3.95 -6.40 1.13
CA THR A 291 -4.81 -7.52 1.53
C THR A 291 -4.64 -7.76 3.04
N PRO A 292 -5.70 -7.56 3.86
CA PRO A 292 -5.61 -7.83 5.29
C PRO A 292 -5.23 -9.29 5.57
N GLY A 293 -4.27 -9.48 6.47
CA GLY A 293 -3.79 -10.79 6.92
C GLY A 293 -3.53 -10.81 8.43
N ALA A 294 -2.89 -11.87 8.92
CA ALA A 294 -2.62 -12.03 10.35
C ALA A 294 -1.56 -11.05 10.91
N SER A 295 -0.76 -10.43 10.03
CA SER A 295 0.32 -9.52 10.42
C SER A 295 0.08 -8.10 9.91
N ALA A 296 0.64 -7.11 10.62
CA ALA A 296 0.58 -5.71 10.20
C ALA A 296 1.35 -5.51 8.89
N VAL A 297 0.70 -4.86 7.92
CA VAL A 297 1.35 -4.43 6.68
C VAL A 297 1.75 -2.96 6.85
N VAL A 298 3.05 -2.68 6.90
CA VAL A 298 3.59 -1.32 7.04
C VAL A 298 4.00 -0.80 5.66
N LYS A 299 3.41 0.33 5.26
CA LYS A 299 3.80 1.06 4.04
C LYS A 299 4.79 2.15 4.43
N ALA A 300 5.87 2.31 3.67
CA ALA A 300 6.94 3.25 4.00
C ALA A 300 6.45 4.71 4.03
N ALA A 301 7.08 5.57 4.85
CA ALA A 301 6.74 6.99 4.88
C ALA A 301 7.06 7.65 3.52
N GLY A 302 6.25 8.62 3.10
CA GLY A 302 6.41 9.33 1.84
C GLY A 302 5.07 9.71 1.23
N ILE A 303 5.10 10.06 -0.05
CA ILE A 303 3.91 10.39 -0.84
C ILE A 303 3.57 9.25 -1.80
N TYR A 304 2.29 9.07 -2.09
CA TYR A 304 1.78 8.02 -2.97
C TYR A 304 1.08 8.67 -4.16
N ASP A 305 1.52 8.37 -5.38
CA ASP A 305 0.91 8.88 -6.62
C ASP A 305 -0.25 8.01 -7.11
N ALA A 306 -0.39 6.81 -6.54
CA ALA A 306 -1.49 5.90 -6.78
C ALA A 306 -2.16 5.56 -5.46
N ASP A 307 -3.47 5.31 -5.52
CA ASP A 307 -4.26 4.96 -4.35
C ASP A 307 -3.68 3.76 -3.60
N ILE A 308 -3.84 3.79 -2.27
CA ILE A 308 -3.68 2.61 -1.42
C ILE A 308 -5.07 2.05 -1.20
N THR A 309 -5.36 0.90 -1.80
CA THR A 309 -6.65 0.23 -1.65
C THR A 309 -6.55 -0.83 -0.57
N VAL A 310 -7.32 -0.72 0.52
CA VAL A 310 -7.43 -1.82 1.49
C VAL A 310 -8.55 -2.74 1.03
N ALA A 311 -8.22 -3.99 0.72
CA ALA A 311 -9.21 -4.95 0.23
C ALA A 311 -10.24 -5.25 1.33
N GLY A 312 -11.52 -5.23 0.95
CA GLY A 312 -12.59 -5.64 1.85
C GLY A 312 -12.45 -7.11 2.25
N VAL A 313 -12.75 -7.41 3.51
CA VAL A 313 -12.78 -8.80 4.02
C VAL A 313 -14.23 -9.28 3.95
N SER A 314 -14.50 -10.33 3.18
CA SER A 314 -15.82 -10.98 3.18
C SER A 314 -15.95 -11.86 4.41
N VAL A 315 -16.90 -11.53 5.29
CA VAL A 315 -17.15 -12.27 6.52
C VAL A 315 -18.64 -12.65 6.55
N PRO A 316 -18.99 -13.95 6.46
CA PRO A 316 -20.37 -14.37 6.64
C PRO A 316 -20.83 -14.12 8.09
N ALA A 317 -21.87 -13.32 8.29
CA ALA A 317 -22.38 -12.98 9.64
C ALA A 317 -22.75 -14.23 10.47
N ALA A 318 -23.26 -15.27 9.83
CA ALA A 318 -23.61 -16.55 10.45
C ALA A 318 -22.41 -17.34 10.99
N ASN A 319 -21.18 -16.99 10.58
CA ASN A 319 -19.94 -17.61 11.06
C ASN A 319 -19.29 -16.83 12.21
N VAL A 320 -19.87 -15.72 12.63
CA VAL A 320 -19.35 -14.85 13.69
C VAL A 320 -20.31 -14.88 14.87
N LEU A 321 -19.76 -15.00 16.08
CA LEU A 321 -20.53 -15.01 17.32
C LEU A 321 -21.31 -13.70 17.52
N THR A 322 -22.57 -13.82 17.95
CA THR A 322 -23.38 -12.65 18.36
C THR A 322 -22.66 -11.82 19.41
N GLY A 323 -22.65 -10.49 19.22
CA GLY A 323 -21.91 -9.54 20.06
C GLY A 323 -20.46 -9.30 19.62
N THR A 324 -19.97 -10.03 18.61
CA THR A 324 -18.67 -9.78 17.96
C THR A 324 -18.88 -9.11 16.61
N THR A 325 -18.00 -8.18 16.23
CA THR A 325 -17.98 -7.54 14.90
C THR A 325 -16.61 -7.75 14.26
N ILE A 326 -16.57 -8.35 13.06
CA ILE A 326 -15.34 -8.55 12.29
C ILE A 326 -15.49 -7.82 10.96
N ALA A 327 -14.55 -6.93 10.63
CA ALA A 327 -14.57 -6.13 9.39
C ALA A 327 -15.93 -5.43 9.13
N GLY A 328 -16.53 -4.87 10.18
CA GLY A 328 -17.84 -4.21 10.11
C GLY A 328 -19.05 -5.16 10.05
N THR A 329 -18.85 -6.47 9.94
CA THR A 329 -19.93 -7.46 9.96
C THR A 329 -20.19 -7.92 11.39
N ALA A 330 -21.35 -7.56 11.94
CA ALA A 330 -21.82 -8.05 13.23
C ALA A 330 -22.24 -9.53 13.12
N GLY A 331 -21.83 -10.34 14.09
CA GLY A 331 -22.14 -11.76 14.13
C GLY A 331 -23.59 -12.06 14.49
N THR A 332 -24.12 -13.12 13.91
CA THR A 332 -25.46 -13.65 14.21
C THR A 332 -25.44 -15.05 14.78
N MET A 333 -24.28 -15.70 14.91
CA MET A 333 -24.16 -17.05 15.46
C MET A 333 -24.40 -17.04 16.98
N PRO A 334 -25.47 -17.68 17.48
CA PRO A 334 -25.73 -17.72 18.91
C PRO A 334 -24.67 -18.54 19.65
N ASN A 335 -24.18 -18.02 20.78
CA ASN A 335 -23.45 -18.80 21.76
C ASN A 335 -24.44 -19.43 22.74
N ASN A 336 -24.76 -20.71 22.53
CA ASN A 336 -25.71 -21.46 23.36
C ASN A 336 -25.07 -21.99 24.67
N GLY A 337 -23.82 -21.60 24.97
CA GLY A 337 -23.08 -22.05 26.14
C GLY A 337 -22.85 -23.57 26.17
N ALA A 338 -22.66 -24.12 27.37
CA ALA A 338 -22.57 -25.55 27.58
C ALA A 338 -23.96 -26.22 27.43
N VAL A 339 -24.09 -27.14 26.49
CA VAL A 339 -25.36 -27.82 26.18
C VAL A 339 -25.45 -29.16 26.94
N ASN A 340 -25.90 -29.13 28.20
CA ASN A 340 -26.16 -30.34 28.99
C ASN A 340 -27.63 -30.77 28.86
N ARG A 341 -27.89 -31.99 28.39
CA ARG A 341 -29.23 -32.60 28.21
C ARG A 341 -29.34 -33.92 28.96
N THR A 342 -30.48 -34.20 29.61
CA THR A 342 -30.73 -35.45 30.35
C THR A 342 -31.74 -36.30 29.57
N PRO A 343 -31.41 -37.54 29.15
CA PRO A 343 -32.35 -38.37 28.39
C PRO A 343 -33.73 -38.51 29.07
N SER A 344 -34.81 -38.39 28.28
CA SER A 344 -36.19 -38.53 28.76
C SER A 344 -37.08 -39.23 27.72
N ASN A 345 -38.35 -39.42 28.05
CA ASN A 345 -39.38 -40.03 27.21
C ASN A 345 -39.90 -39.08 26.11
N VAL A 346 -39.31 -37.90 26.00
CA VAL A 346 -39.59 -36.90 24.97
C VAL A 346 -38.26 -36.48 24.34
N ALA A 347 -38.24 -36.27 23.03
CA ALA A 347 -37.04 -35.85 22.32
C ALA A 347 -36.64 -34.42 22.75
N GLN A 348 -35.34 -34.20 22.96
CA GLN A 348 -34.81 -32.91 23.41
C GLN A 348 -34.02 -32.23 22.30
N SER A 349 -34.41 -31.01 21.93
CA SER A 349 -33.76 -30.25 20.87
C SER A 349 -32.41 -29.67 21.32
N ILE A 350 -31.45 -29.65 20.39
CA ILE A 350 -30.15 -28.98 20.49
C ILE A 350 -30.16 -27.82 19.49
N PRO A 351 -30.14 -26.55 19.96
CA PRO A 351 -30.17 -25.40 19.07
C PRO A 351 -28.89 -25.25 18.22
N ALA A 352 -29.05 -24.85 16.95
CA ALA A 352 -27.94 -24.48 16.08
C ALA A 352 -27.25 -23.19 16.54
N GLY A 353 -25.97 -23.02 16.19
CA GLY A 353 -25.14 -21.87 16.55
C GLY A 353 -23.67 -22.29 16.61
N TYR A 354 -23.04 -22.16 17.79
CA TYR A 354 -21.71 -22.73 18.03
C TYR A 354 -21.67 -24.28 18.04
N THR A 355 -22.83 -24.92 17.81
CA THR A 355 -22.97 -26.35 17.51
C THR A 355 -23.75 -26.49 16.21
N SER A 356 -23.64 -27.63 15.55
CA SER A 356 -24.41 -27.93 14.32
C SER A 356 -25.93 -28.00 14.54
N GLY A 357 -26.41 -27.89 15.79
CA GLY A 357 -27.77 -28.26 16.17
C GLY A 357 -27.97 -29.78 16.17
N GLY A 358 -29.17 -30.24 16.53
CA GLY A 358 -29.53 -31.66 16.53
C GLY A 358 -30.62 -32.00 17.55
N THR A 359 -30.73 -33.28 17.89
CA THR A 359 -31.74 -33.80 18.82
C THR A 359 -31.19 -34.96 19.64
N VAL A 360 -31.44 -34.97 20.95
CA VAL A 360 -31.36 -36.18 21.77
C VAL A 360 -32.69 -36.92 21.64
N ALA A 361 -32.68 -38.11 21.05
CA ALA A 361 -33.90 -38.88 20.82
C ALA A 361 -34.61 -39.27 22.12
N ALA A 362 -35.94 -39.42 22.05
CA ALA A 362 -36.74 -39.92 23.17
C ALA A 362 -36.35 -41.36 23.50
N VAL A 363 -36.24 -41.67 24.79
CA VAL A 363 -36.03 -43.03 25.28
C VAL A 363 -37.40 -43.67 25.52
N THR A 364 -37.73 -44.69 24.73
CA THR A 364 -38.97 -45.45 24.90
C THR A 364 -38.77 -46.56 25.93
N VAL A 365 -39.44 -46.44 27.07
CA VAL A 365 -39.47 -47.48 28.11
C VAL A 365 -40.92 -47.93 28.31
N PRO A 366 -41.27 -49.21 28.15
CA PRO A 366 -42.60 -49.70 28.47
C PRO A 366 -42.89 -49.55 29.97
N ALA A 367 -43.90 -48.76 30.35
CA ALA A 367 -44.24 -48.51 31.75
C ALA A 367 -44.57 -49.80 32.53
N ALA A 368 -45.11 -50.82 31.85
CA ALA A 368 -45.41 -52.13 32.44
C ALA A 368 -44.17 -52.93 32.84
N ASN A 369 -42.99 -52.58 32.32
CA ASN A 369 -41.73 -53.26 32.61
C ASN A 369 -40.90 -52.54 33.67
N VAL A 370 -41.38 -51.41 34.18
CA VAL A 370 -40.72 -50.64 35.23
C VAL A 370 -41.53 -50.79 36.52
N LEU A 371 -40.82 -51.07 37.63
CA LEU A 371 -41.43 -51.24 38.95
C LEU A 371 -42.19 -49.98 39.38
N ALA A 372 -43.41 -50.16 39.88
CA ALA A 372 -44.19 -49.07 40.47
C ALA A 372 -43.38 -48.34 41.55
N GLY A 373 -43.35 -47.01 41.47
CA GLY A 373 -42.52 -46.15 42.33
C GLY A 373 -41.13 -45.82 41.78
N THR A 374 -40.73 -46.38 40.63
CA THR A 374 -39.48 -46.04 39.92
C THR A 374 -39.77 -45.25 38.64
N THR A 375 -38.87 -44.33 38.27
CA THR A 375 -38.92 -43.58 37.01
C THR A 375 -37.64 -43.78 36.22
N ILE A 376 -37.73 -44.24 34.97
CA ILE A 376 -36.59 -44.39 34.05
C ILE A 376 -36.83 -43.50 32.85
N ALA A 377 -35.91 -42.56 32.59
CA ALA A 377 -36.00 -41.60 31.50
C ALA A 377 -37.37 -40.91 31.42
N GLY A 378 -37.94 -40.50 32.57
CA GLY A 378 -39.25 -39.83 32.62
C GLY A 378 -40.47 -40.75 32.49
N THR A 379 -40.31 -42.04 32.20
CA THR A 379 -41.42 -43.01 32.25
C THR A 379 -41.58 -43.56 33.67
N VAL A 380 -42.75 -43.35 34.26
CA VAL A 380 -43.14 -43.92 35.57
C VAL A 380 -43.55 -45.38 35.42
N GLY A 381 -43.04 -46.24 36.30
CA GLY A 381 -43.37 -47.66 36.31
C GLY A 381 -44.77 -47.98 36.81
N THR A 382 -45.36 -49.01 36.22
CA THR A 382 -46.69 -49.54 36.56
C THR A 382 -46.65 -51.02 36.96
N MET A 383 -45.50 -51.69 36.89
CA MET A 383 -45.37 -53.07 37.31
C MET A 383 -45.66 -53.18 38.82
N PRO A 384 -46.65 -53.99 39.24
CA PRO A 384 -47.01 -54.13 40.64
C PRO A 384 -45.86 -54.65 41.50
N ASN A 385 -45.66 -54.06 42.68
CA ASN A 385 -44.73 -54.58 43.68
C ASN A 385 -45.44 -55.63 44.55
N ARG A 386 -45.07 -56.90 44.39
CA ARG A 386 -45.65 -58.04 45.13
C ARG A 386 -44.70 -58.60 46.20
N ALA A 387 -43.95 -57.74 46.87
CA ALA A 387 -43.15 -58.16 48.02
C ALA A 387 -44.07 -58.73 49.12
N ASN A 388 -43.85 -60.00 49.49
CA ASN A 388 -44.56 -60.74 50.56
C ASN A 388 -46.00 -61.21 50.26
N ASP A 389 -46.37 -61.43 48.99
CA ASP A 389 -47.66 -62.04 48.65
C ASP A 389 -47.70 -63.53 49.09
N GLN A 390 -48.58 -63.88 50.05
CA GLN A 390 -48.64 -65.22 50.69
C GLN A 390 -49.86 -66.06 50.29
N SER A 391 -50.66 -65.62 49.32
CA SER A 391 -51.91 -66.32 48.94
C SER A 391 -51.68 -67.30 47.78
N ALA A 392 -52.11 -68.56 47.93
CA ALA A 392 -52.15 -69.52 46.83
C ALA A 392 -53.39 -69.29 45.94
N THR A 393 -53.23 -69.31 44.62
CA THR A 393 -54.33 -69.07 43.68
C THR A 393 -55.12 -70.33 43.33
N THR A 394 -54.46 -71.49 43.33
CA THR A 394 -55.04 -72.79 43.00
C THR A 394 -54.32 -73.92 43.76
N ILE A 395 -55.03 -75.03 44.04
CA ILE A 395 -54.49 -76.25 44.67
C ILE A 395 -54.85 -77.46 43.79
N TRP A 396 -53.90 -78.39 43.59
CA TRP A 396 -54.12 -79.62 42.81
C TRP A 396 -53.33 -80.81 43.38
N THR A 397 -53.87 -82.02 43.21
CA THR A 397 -53.22 -83.28 43.58
C THR A 397 -53.32 -84.30 42.44
N ASN A 398 -52.33 -85.20 42.34
CA ASN A 398 -52.33 -86.30 41.37
C ASN A 398 -52.92 -87.60 41.92
N GLY A 399 -53.38 -87.63 43.18
CA GLY A 399 -53.87 -88.83 43.86
C GLY A 399 -52.81 -89.90 44.15
N ALA A 400 -51.54 -89.63 43.84
CA ALA A 400 -50.39 -90.52 43.96
C ALA A 400 -49.24 -89.86 44.76
N GLY A 401 -49.58 -89.08 45.79
CA GLY A 401 -48.62 -88.51 46.73
C GLY A 401 -48.13 -87.10 46.43
N GLN A 402 -48.58 -86.43 45.37
CA GLN A 402 -48.21 -85.02 45.10
C GLN A 402 -49.33 -84.04 45.42
N LEU A 403 -48.96 -82.93 46.06
CA LEU A 403 -49.78 -81.73 46.28
C LEU A 403 -49.05 -80.52 45.69
N SER A 404 -49.72 -79.77 44.83
CA SER A 404 -49.16 -78.59 44.16
C SER A 404 -49.98 -77.34 44.49
N VAL A 405 -49.31 -76.19 44.62
CA VAL A 405 -49.92 -74.87 44.83
C VAL A 405 -49.39 -73.83 43.84
N GLY A 406 -50.29 -73.02 43.24
CA GLY A 406 -49.94 -71.95 42.29
C GLY A 406 -49.62 -70.61 42.96
N PHE A 407 -48.71 -69.82 42.37
CA PHE A 407 -48.37 -68.46 42.82
C PHE A 407 -49.37 -67.38 42.35
N PRO A 408 -49.37 -66.18 42.95
CA PRO A 408 -50.07 -65.01 42.40
C PRO A 408 -49.49 -64.52 41.06
N THR A 409 -50.36 -64.21 40.09
CA THR A 409 -49.97 -63.63 38.78
C THR A 409 -49.96 -62.10 38.81
N GLY A 410 -49.14 -61.46 37.96
CA GLY A 410 -49.20 -60.02 37.72
C GLY A 410 -48.11 -59.16 38.36
N ALA A 411 -46.89 -59.68 38.52
CA ALA A 411 -45.67 -58.87 38.70
C ALA A 411 -44.60 -59.33 37.71
N TYR A 412 -44.07 -60.54 37.90
CA TYR A 412 -43.13 -61.19 36.98
C TYR A 412 -43.69 -62.45 36.32
N VAL A 413 -44.79 -62.96 36.86
CA VAL A 413 -45.44 -64.20 36.41
C VAL A 413 -46.73 -63.84 35.69
N THR A 414 -46.82 -64.20 34.42
CA THR A 414 -48.01 -63.97 33.57
C THR A 414 -49.02 -65.12 33.64
N ASN A 415 -48.59 -66.30 34.08
CA ASN A 415 -49.45 -67.49 34.18
C ASN A 415 -49.07 -68.37 35.39
N SER A 416 -50.07 -68.84 36.14
CA SER A 416 -49.89 -69.65 37.35
C SER A 416 -50.91 -70.78 37.43
N GLY A 417 -50.54 -71.91 38.03
CA GLY A 417 -51.29 -73.17 37.99
C GLY A 417 -50.39 -74.38 37.77
N PHE A 418 -50.91 -75.45 37.16
CA PHE A 418 -50.24 -76.75 37.08
C PHE A 418 -49.92 -77.13 35.64
N GLY A 419 -48.68 -77.56 35.36
CA GLY A 419 -48.24 -78.00 34.03
C GLY A 419 -46.86 -77.47 33.64
N THR A 420 -46.33 -77.96 32.52
CA THR A 420 -45.02 -77.55 32.00
C THR A 420 -45.00 -76.06 31.66
N GLY A 421 -44.04 -75.32 32.23
CA GLY A 421 -43.86 -73.89 31.96
C GLY A 421 -44.75 -72.96 32.79
N ILE A 422 -45.48 -73.48 33.77
CA ILE A 422 -46.34 -72.70 34.67
C ILE A 422 -45.72 -72.69 36.07
N ALA A 423 -45.70 -71.52 36.72
CA ALA A 423 -45.08 -71.37 38.03
C ALA A 423 -45.97 -71.97 39.14
N SER A 424 -45.50 -73.03 39.79
CA SER A 424 -46.10 -73.65 40.99
C SER A 424 -45.04 -74.25 41.91
N THR A 425 -45.42 -74.49 43.17
CA THR A 425 -44.62 -75.26 44.13
C THR A 425 -45.27 -76.61 44.35
N VAL A 426 -44.48 -77.68 44.37
CA VAL A 426 -44.95 -79.07 44.53
C VAL A 426 -44.33 -79.69 45.78
N ILE A 427 -45.14 -80.36 46.59
CA ILE A 427 -44.72 -81.20 47.71
C ILE A 427 -45.11 -82.64 47.39
N ALA A 428 -44.17 -83.58 47.54
CA ALA A 428 -44.40 -85.01 47.33
C ALA A 428 -44.23 -85.78 48.65
N ASN A 429 -45.25 -86.53 49.04
CA ASN A 429 -45.22 -87.41 50.21
C ASN A 429 -45.91 -88.74 49.87
N GLY A 430 -45.15 -89.83 49.91
CA GLY A 430 -45.65 -91.18 49.60
C GLY A 430 -46.76 -91.67 50.53
N ASN A 431 -46.94 -91.05 51.70
CA ASN A 431 -48.04 -91.38 52.60
C ASN A 431 -49.37 -90.71 52.20
N PHE A 432 -49.35 -89.69 51.34
CA PHE A 432 -50.54 -88.96 50.89
C PHE A 432 -51.22 -89.68 49.71
N ILE A 433 -51.71 -90.89 49.98
CA ILE A 433 -52.40 -91.76 49.03
C ILE A 433 -53.68 -92.33 49.66
N ALA A 434 -54.67 -92.65 48.83
CA ALA A 434 -55.98 -93.12 49.25
C ALA A 434 -55.93 -94.35 50.21
N SER A 435 -55.01 -95.29 49.99
CA SER A 435 -54.88 -96.49 50.82
C SER A 435 -54.46 -96.22 52.26
N ASN A 436 -53.82 -95.07 52.52
CA ASN A 436 -53.36 -94.67 53.85
C ASN A 436 -54.37 -93.79 54.57
N ILE A 437 -55.45 -93.39 53.90
CA ILE A 437 -56.53 -92.60 54.46
C ILE A 437 -57.69 -93.55 54.77
N ARG A 438 -58.32 -93.38 55.94
CA ARG A 438 -59.45 -94.21 56.37
C ARG A 438 -60.56 -94.17 55.33
N SER A 439 -61.19 -95.32 55.06
CA SER A 439 -62.27 -95.42 54.09
C SER A 439 -63.32 -94.33 54.30
N GLY A 440 -63.59 -93.53 53.27
CA GLY A 440 -64.62 -92.48 53.27
C GLY A 440 -64.20 -91.08 53.75
N VAL A 441 -62.93 -90.86 54.11
CA VAL A 441 -62.41 -89.52 54.49
C VAL A 441 -61.76 -88.84 53.27
N ASP A 442 -62.09 -87.57 53.00
CA ASP A 442 -61.46 -86.72 51.97
C ASP A 442 -60.43 -85.77 52.61
N ILE A 443 -59.20 -85.79 52.09
CA ILE A 443 -58.17 -84.79 52.38
C ILE A 443 -57.66 -84.24 51.05
N PHE A 444 -57.91 -82.95 50.78
CA PHE A 444 -57.53 -82.24 49.55
C PHE A 444 -57.89 -82.99 48.25
N ASN A 445 -59.10 -83.54 48.17
CA ASN A 445 -59.65 -84.33 47.06
C ASN A 445 -59.02 -85.72 46.88
N VAL A 446 -58.34 -86.26 47.90
CA VAL A 446 -57.93 -87.67 47.97
C VAL A 446 -58.82 -88.40 48.96
N VAL A 447 -59.70 -89.28 48.46
CA VAL A 447 -60.66 -90.05 49.27
C VAL A 447 -60.05 -91.39 49.71
N GLY A 448 -60.12 -91.70 51.01
CA GLY A 448 -59.50 -92.90 51.60
C GLY A 448 -60.21 -94.23 51.35
N THR A 449 -59.47 -95.35 51.48
CA THR A 449 -59.97 -96.72 51.19
C THR A 449 -59.67 -97.81 52.26
N MET A 450 -59.08 -97.50 53.42
CA MET A 450 -58.66 -98.50 54.44
C MET A 450 -59.81 -99.03 55.37
N GLN A 451 -59.92 -100.35 55.64
CA GLN A 451 -61.01 -101.06 56.38
C GLN A 451 -60.61 -101.65 57.81
N PRO A 452 -61.55 -102.00 58.75
CA PRO A 452 -61.28 -102.55 60.13
C PRO A 452 -61.44 -104.11 60.37
N LYS A 453 -61.04 -104.68 61.55
CA LYS A 453 -61.04 -106.15 61.97
C LYS A 453 -62.16 -106.59 63.00
N LEU A 454 -62.49 -107.91 63.24
CA LEU A 454 -63.71 -108.48 63.96
C LEU A 454 -63.50 -109.56 65.12
N TYR A 455 -64.49 -109.90 66.04
CA TYR A 455 -64.35 -110.74 67.31
C TYR A 455 -65.64 -111.40 68.01
N ALA A 456 -65.58 -112.56 68.77
CA ALA A 456 -66.68 -113.25 69.60
C ALA A 456 -66.30 -114.31 70.75
N SER A 457 -67.22 -114.83 71.64
CA SER A 457 -66.98 -115.83 72.79
C SER A 457 -68.20 -116.68 73.42
N GLY A 458 -68.01 -117.82 74.18
CA GLY A 458 -69.05 -118.78 74.79
C GLY A 458 -68.64 -119.92 75.83
N SER A 459 -69.47 -120.96 76.20
CA SER A 459 -69.18 -122.10 77.21
C SER A 459 -69.81 -123.54 77.03
N GLY A 460 -69.29 -124.65 77.67
CA GLY A 460 -69.75 -126.10 77.54
C GLY A 460 -69.14 -127.22 78.49
N THR A 461 -69.44 -128.55 78.32
CA THR A 461 -68.99 -129.73 79.17
C THR A 461 -68.44 -130.95 78.37
N VAL A 462 -67.49 -131.76 78.92
CA VAL A 462 -66.75 -132.85 78.22
C VAL A 462 -67.23 -134.30 78.54
N LEU A 463 -67.29 -135.22 77.56
CA LEU A 463 -67.50 -136.68 77.71
C LEU A 463 -66.21 -137.47 77.43
N ASN A 464 -65.83 -138.43 78.28
CA ASN A 464 -64.60 -139.21 78.10
C ASN A 464 -64.72 -140.74 78.29
N THR A 465 -64.02 -141.52 77.44
CA THR A 465 -63.72 -142.96 77.60
C THR A 465 -62.24 -143.10 77.93
N VAL A 466 -61.90 -143.54 79.16
CA VAL A 466 -60.52 -143.58 79.67
C VAL A 466 -59.82 -144.89 79.31
N TYR A 467 -58.67 -144.80 78.65
CA TYR A 467 -57.73 -145.91 78.48
C TYR A 467 -56.51 -145.69 79.39
N PRO A 468 -56.20 -146.60 80.34
CA PRO A 468 -54.97 -146.50 81.12
C PRO A 468 -53.78 -146.98 80.27
N ALA A 469 -52.79 -146.10 80.05
CA ALA A 469 -51.51 -146.46 79.43
C ALA A 469 -50.39 -146.37 80.49
N LYS A 470 -49.58 -147.42 80.59
CA LYS A 470 -48.41 -147.47 81.49
C LYS A 470 -47.18 -146.86 80.79
N ASP A 471 -46.51 -145.94 81.49
CA ASP A 471 -45.31 -145.24 81.02
C ASP A 471 -44.06 -146.17 81.13
N ILE A 472 -43.23 -146.24 80.07
CA ILE A 472 -42.04 -147.14 79.97
C ILE A 472 -40.75 -146.48 80.54
N SER A 473 -40.86 -145.48 81.42
CA SER A 473 -39.69 -144.96 82.16
C SER A 473 -40.00 -144.58 83.60
N ASN A 474 -39.65 -145.48 84.53
CA ASN A 474 -39.48 -145.31 85.98
C ASN A 474 -40.74 -144.99 86.85
N SER A 475 -41.40 -146.06 87.31
CA SER A 475 -42.17 -146.22 88.57
C SER A 475 -43.28 -145.22 88.99
N THR A 476 -44.32 -144.98 88.17
CA THR A 476 -45.74 -144.71 88.58
C THR A 476 -46.71 -144.66 87.35
N PRO A 477 -48.01 -145.07 87.42
CA PRO A 477 -48.97 -144.92 86.30
C PRO A 477 -49.69 -143.54 86.25
N GLY A 478 -49.87 -142.89 85.08
CA GLY A 478 -50.74 -141.68 84.94
C GLY A 478 -50.91 -141.01 83.54
N GLY A 479 -52.18 -140.80 83.09
CA GLY A 479 -52.62 -139.95 81.95
C GLY A 479 -54.02 -140.27 81.35
N GLU A 480 -54.78 -139.28 80.81
CA GLU A 480 -56.14 -139.40 80.20
C GLU A 480 -56.31 -138.58 78.87
N MET A 481 -57.10 -139.06 77.88
CA MET A 481 -57.42 -138.37 76.58
C MET A 481 -58.91 -138.10 76.42
N GLY A 482 -59.40 -136.99 75.81
CA GLY A 482 -60.84 -136.70 75.54
C GLY A 482 -61.14 -135.73 74.36
N TYR A 483 -62.43 -135.46 74.04
CA TYR A 483 -62.90 -134.63 72.89
C TYR A 483 -63.94 -133.55 73.28
N VAL A 484 -64.00 -132.40 72.57
CA VAL A 484 -64.89 -131.25 72.84
C VAL A 484 -65.54 -130.66 71.58
N SER A 485 -66.80 -130.22 71.66
CA SER A 485 -67.55 -129.55 70.58
C SER A 485 -67.90 -128.08 70.89
N VAL A 486 -67.76 -127.17 69.92
CA VAL A 486 -68.11 -125.73 70.02
C VAL A 486 -69.00 -125.31 68.84
N GLY A 487 -70.17 -124.68 69.09
CA GLY A 487 -71.11 -124.26 68.03
C GLY A 487 -71.60 -122.81 68.17
N GLY A 488 -72.13 -122.23 67.07
CA GLY A 488 -72.87 -120.94 67.06
C GLY A 488 -72.17 -119.68 66.50
N LEU A 489 -71.11 -119.77 65.69
CA LEU A 489 -70.34 -118.61 65.18
C LEU A 489 -70.81 -118.08 63.80
N ALA A 490 -70.88 -116.74 63.64
CA ALA A 490 -71.30 -116.05 62.41
C ALA A 490 -70.14 -115.72 61.43
N PHE A 491 -68.89 -115.88 61.87
CA PHE A 491 -67.70 -115.80 61.04
C PHE A 491 -66.87 -117.07 61.27
N LYS A 492 -66.01 -117.42 60.31
CA LYS A 492 -65.03 -118.50 60.48
C LYS A 492 -63.84 -117.95 61.26
N PRO A 493 -63.62 -118.35 62.52
CA PRO A 493 -62.53 -117.78 63.31
C PRO A 493 -61.17 -118.32 62.85
N GLU A 494 -60.15 -117.47 62.87
CA GLU A 494 -58.78 -117.87 62.57
C GLU A 494 -58.14 -118.69 63.71
N PHE A 495 -58.58 -118.47 64.96
CA PHE A 495 -58.19 -119.27 66.12
C PHE A 495 -59.26 -119.26 67.23
N ILE A 496 -59.30 -120.32 68.03
CA ILE A 496 -60.21 -120.46 69.19
C ILE A 496 -59.41 -120.77 70.47
N ARG A 497 -59.78 -120.15 71.58
CA ARG A 497 -59.18 -120.40 72.90
C ARG A 497 -60.21 -121.08 73.81
N LEU A 498 -59.83 -122.14 74.55
CA LEU A 498 -60.67 -122.81 75.55
C LEU A 498 -60.13 -122.59 76.99
N LYS A 499 -60.99 -122.66 78.02
CA LYS A 499 -60.61 -122.50 79.44
C LYS A 499 -61.42 -123.46 80.33
N THR A 500 -60.79 -124.31 81.16
CA THR A 500 -61.47 -125.10 82.22
C THR A 500 -61.17 -124.50 83.60
N THR A 501 -61.89 -124.93 84.66
CA THR A 501 -61.77 -124.34 86.01
C THR A 501 -60.38 -124.48 86.64
N ASP A 502 -59.61 -125.50 86.23
CA ASP A 502 -58.36 -125.84 86.91
C ASP A 502 -57.13 -125.63 86.01
N SER A 503 -57.29 -125.28 84.72
CA SER A 503 -56.22 -124.82 83.80
C SER A 503 -56.74 -124.32 82.43
N MET A 504 -56.04 -123.37 81.80
CA MET A 504 -56.39 -122.83 80.47
C MET A 504 -55.78 -123.65 79.33
N SER A 505 -56.44 -123.73 78.16
CA SER A 505 -55.90 -124.44 76.99
C SER A 505 -56.28 -123.78 75.67
N ILE A 506 -55.28 -123.37 74.88
CA ILE A 506 -55.49 -122.80 73.54
C ILE A 506 -55.55 -123.96 72.53
N VAL A 507 -56.57 -123.97 71.67
CA VAL A 507 -56.67 -124.96 70.58
C VAL A 507 -56.36 -124.25 69.27
N TRP A 508 -55.24 -124.63 68.66
CA TRP A 508 -54.91 -124.23 67.31
C TRP A 508 -55.27 -125.37 66.36
N ASN A 509 -56.06 -125.04 65.34
CA ASN A 509 -56.42 -125.84 64.16
C ASN A 509 -57.69 -126.73 64.22
N VAL A 510 -58.40 -126.74 63.08
CA VAL A 510 -59.75 -127.27 62.85
C VAL A 510 -59.70 -128.57 62.03
N PRO A 511 -60.25 -129.72 62.50
CA PRO A 511 -60.56 -130.87 61.64
C PRO A 511 -61.77 -130.61 60.75
N GLN A 512 -61.81 -131.28 59.60
CA GLN A 512 -62.64 -131.02 58.40
C GLN A 512 -64.16 -130.81 58.62
N ASP A 513 -64.71 -131.27 59.75
CA ASP A 513 -66.14 -131.21 60.08
C ASP A 513 -66.51 -130.20 61.20
N GLY A 514 -65.58 -129.32 61.60
CA GLY A 514 -65.88 -128.01 62.21
C GLY A 514 -66.49 -127.98 63.61
N VAL A 515 -66.76 -129.12 64.24
CA VAL A 515 -67.52 -129.14 65.52
C VAL A 515 -66.87 -130.04 66.57
N THR A 516 -65.66 -130.59 66.38
CA THR A 516 -65.03 -131.41 67.43
C THR A 516 -63.50 -131.27 67.47
N TYR A 517 -62.95 -131.07 68.66
CA TYR A 517 -61.53 -130.82 68.96
C TYR A 517 -61.02 -131.82 70.02
N CYS A 518 -59.85 -132.45 69.82
CA CYS A 518 -59.29 -133.46 70.73
C CYS A 518 -58.23 -132.89 71.70
N PHE A 519 -58.09 -133.46 72.91
CA PHE A 519 -57.10 -133.03 73.89
C PHE A 519 -56.61 -134.18 74.83
N TRP A 520 -55.41 -134.06 75.41
CA TRP A 520 -54.80 -135.00 76.39
C TRP A 520 -54.47 -134.27 77.70
N ARG A 521 -54.66 -134.91 78.87
CA ARG A 521 -54.29 -134.37 80.20
C ARG A 521 -53.53 -135.40 81.05
N LYS A 522 -52.51 -134.96 81.79
CA LYS A 522 -51.84 -135.78 82.83
C LYS A 522 -52.51 -135.53 84.18
N VAL A 523 -52.79 -136.58 84.95
CA VAL A 523 -53.39 -136.44 86.30
C VAL A 523 -52.27 -136.31 87.34
N GLY A 524 -52.30 -135.25 88.18
CA GLY A 524 -51.45 -135.12 89.37
C GLY A 524 -50.38 -134.00 89.36
N ILE A 525 -50.17 -133.30 88.25
CA ILE A 525 -49.33 -132.08 88.17
C ILE A 525 -50.05 -131.15 87.19
N GLY A 526 -50.37 -129.92 87.58
CA GLY A 526 -51.28 -128.98 86.89
C GLY A 526 -50.87 -128.51 85.48
N ASN A 527 -50.05 -129.26 84.75
CA ASN A 527 -49.66 -128.95 83.38
C ASN A 527 -50.29 -129.96 82.41
N VAL A 528 -51.27 -129.48 81.64
CA VAL A 528 -51.89 -130.20 80.52
C VAL A 528 -51.02 -129.98 79.28
N TYR A 529 -50.40 -131.04 78.77
CA TYR A 529 -49.62 -131.01 77.52
C TYR A 529 -50.46 -131.60 76.39
N LEU A 530 -50.62 -130.82 75.31
CA LEU A 530 -51.50 -131.17 74.18
C LEU A 530 -50.68 -131.62 72.98
N PHE A 531 -50.89 -132.86 72.56
CA PHE A 531 -50.37 -133.41 71.30
C PHE A 531 -51.55 -133.71 70.37
N THR A 532 -51.34 -133.45 69.08
CA THR A 532 -52.30 -133.74 68.03
C THR A 532 -52.31 -135.23 67.72
N SER A 533 -53.48 -135.86 67.72
CA SER A 533 -53.67 -137.21 67.18
C SER A 533 -54.36 -137.09 65.83
N GLN A 534 -53.67 -137.41 64.74
CA GLN A 534 -54.31 -137.82 63.50
C GLN A 534 -54.53 -139.34 63.56
N THR A 535 -55.78 -139.76 63.71
CA THR A 535 -56.37 -141.04 63.27
C THR A 535 -55.57 -142.34 63.50
N MET A 536 -56.01 -143.21 64.43
CA MET A 536 -55.61 -144.62 64.49
C MET A 536 -56.77 -145.54 64.06
N GLY A 537 -56.53 -146.35 63.03
CA GLY A 537 -57.36 -147.48 62.62
C GLY A 537 -56.57 -148.43 61.71
N GLY A 538 -56.08 -149.55 62.28
CA GLY A 538 -55.44 -150.66 61.56
C GLY A 538 -53.92 -150.78 61.72
N TYR A 539 -53.46 -151.84 62.40
CA TYR A 539 -52.06 -152.21 62.66
C TYR A 539 -51.28 -152.66 61.40
N VAL A 540 -49.98 -152.30 61.28
CA VAL A 540 -48.78 -153.15 60.99
C VAL A 540 -47.54 -152.25 60.71
N TYR A 541 -46.41 -152.71 61.24
CA TYR A 541 -45.03 -152.19 61.40
C TYR A 541 -44.24 -151.64 60.19
N THR A 542 -43.26 -150.75 60.46
CA THR A 542 -41.77 -151.00 60.50
C THR A 542 -41.05 -149.86 61.26
N ASN A 543 -40.34 -150.10 62.38
CA ASN A 543 -38.86 -150.20 62.56
C ASN A 543 -38.05 -149.02 61.95
N SER A 544 -37.13 -148.28 62.62
CA SER A 544 -36.08 -148.63 63.61
C SER A 544 -36.08 -147.75 64.89
N SER A 545 -35.92 -148.21 66.12
CA SER A 545 -35.59 -149.52 66.69
C SER A 545 -35.92 -149.52 68.20
N GLY A 546 -36.77 -150.47 68.62
CA GLY A 546 -36.79 -151.13 69.93
C GLY A 546 -37.15 -150.33 71.19
N PHE A 547 -38.32 -150.59 71.78
CA PHE A 547 -38.51 -151.16 73.14
C PHE A 547 -40.01 -151.40 73.37
N GLY A 548 -40.36 -152.64 73.75
CA GLY A 548 -41.72 -153.15 73.75
C GLY A 548 -42.37 -153.31 75.13
N GLY A 549 -43.69 -153.55 75.08
CA GLY A 549 -44.53 -154.13 76.13
C GLY A 549 -45.13 -153.10 77.10
N PHE A 550 -46.39 -153.17 77.54
CA PHE A 550 -47.46 -154.15 77.39
C PHE A 550 -48.68 -153.67 78.22
N ILE A 551 -49.87 -154.16 77.85
CA ILE A 551 -50.98 -154.64 78.71
C ILE A 551 -51.88 -153.63 79.45
N ASP A 552 -53.09 -153.50 78.88
CA ASP A 552 -54.46 -153.69 79.40
C ASP A 552 -54.76 -153.69 80.92
N GLY A 553 -55.85 -153.00 81.29
CA GLY A 553 -56.62 -153.22 82.53
C GLY A 553 -57.19 -151.97 83.23
N TRP A 554 -58.54 -151.87 83.24
CA TRP A 554 -59.46 -151.08 84.11
C TRP A 554 -59.82 -149.62 83.72
N SER A 555 -61.09 -149.35 83.41
CA SER A 555 -61.66 -148.00 83.17
C SER A 555 -62.61 -147.52 84.27
N SER A 556 -62.52 -146.26 84.68
CA SER A 556 -63.55 -145.49 85.41
C SER A 556 -63.77 -144.12 84.74
N THR A 557 -64.97 -143.55 84.88
CA THR A 557 -65.43 -142.32 84.18
C THR A 557 -65.39 -141.08 85.11
N ILE A 558 -64.90 -139.92 84.62
CA ILE A 558 -64.89 -138.61 85.32
C ILE A 558 -65.40 -137.49 84.38
N SER A 559 -66.08 -136.45 84.90
CA SER A 559 -66.70 -135.32 84.14
C SER A 559 -66.20 -133.92 84.60
N VAL A 560 -65.94 -132.95 83.68
CA VAL A 560 -65.45 -131.55 83.95
C VAL A 560 -65.97 -130.47 82.94
N PRO A 561 -66.31 -129.21 83.36
CA PRO A 561 -66.80 -128.07 82.51
C PRO A 561 -65.74 -127.06 81.94
N PHE A 562 -66.04 -126.28 80.85
CA PHE A 562 -65.15 -125.29 80.16
C PHE A 562 -65.82 -124.03 79.45
N THR A 563 -65.06 -122.98 79.06
CA THR A 563 -65.44 -121.75 78.27
C THR A 563 -64.55 -121.43 77.04
N TRP A 564 -64.94 -120.55 76.08
CA TRP A 564 -64.23 -120.27 74.80
C TRP A 564 -64.31 -118.85 74.16
N GLU A 565 -63.34 -118.44 73.30
CA GLU A 565 -63.24 -117.14 72.55
C GLU A 565 -62.72 -117.30 71.09
N ALA A 566 -63.10 -116.42 70.13
CA ALA A 566 -62.81 -116.50 68.68
C ALA A 566 -62.60 -115.13 67.95
N TRP A 567 -61.70 -115.05 66.93
CA TRP A 567 -61.29 -113.79 66.25
C TRP A 567 -61.19 -113.89 64.70
N GLY A 568 -61.38 -112.78 63.96
CA GLY A 568 -61.34 -112.72 62.48
C GLY A 568 -61.05 -111.37 61.83
#